data_AF-A0A1G0DK06-F1
#
_entry.id   AF-A0A1G0DK06-F1
#
_cell.length_a   1.000
_cell.length_b   1.000
_cell.length_c   1.000
_cell.angle_alpha   90.00
_cell.angle_beta   90.00
_cell.angle_gamma   90.00
#
_symmetry.space_group_name_H-M   'P 1'
#
loop_
_entity.id
_entity.type
_entity.pdbx_description
1 polymer ?
#
loop_
_entity_poly.entity_id
_entity_poly.type
_entity_poly.pdbx_seq_one_letter_code
_entity_poly.pdbx_strand_id
1 'polypeptide(L)' 'MAQFNVRLPAELKARLESYAQLVGRPQASVASDALSDYLDWRVPQIEALKQAVAAADRGEFASADEAEQFFKRWAS' A
#
# COMPACT_ATOMS: atom_id res chain seq x y z
N MET A 1 8.25 8.20 -22.79
CA MET A 1 7.29 7.23 -22.19
C MET A 1 7.87 5.84 -22.36
N ALA A 2 7.76 4.99 -21.35
CA ALA A 2 8.16 3.58 -21.44
C ALA A 2 6.89 2.71 -21.63
N GLN A 3 7.01 1.61 -22.36
CA GLN A 3 5.91 0.68 -22.60
C GLN A 3 6.08 -0.58 -21.75
N PHE A 4 5.00 -0.99 -21.10
CA PHE A 4 4.90 -2.22 -20.33
C PHE A 4 3.64 -2.97 -20.77
N ASN A 5 3.77 -4.27 -21.07
CA ASN A 5 2.65 -5.10 -21.52
C ASN A 5 2.27 -6.09 -20.41
N VAL A 6 0.99 -6.12 -20.04
CA VAL A 6 0.47 -6.98 -18.97
C VAL A 6 -0.56 -7.94 -19.55
N ARG A 7 -0.48 -9.21 -19.16
CA ARG A 7 -1.57 -10.17 -19.40
C ARG A 7 -2.58 -10.06 -18.27
N LEU A 8 -3.81 -9.71 -18.61
CA LEU A 8 -4.91 -9.61 -17.66
C LEU A 8 -5.87 -10.80 -17.84
N PRO A 9 -6.40 -11.37 -16.74
CA PRO A 9 -7.58 -12.22 -16.81
C PRO A 9 -8.72 -11.51 -17.55
N ALA A 10 -9.50 -12.25 -18.33
CA ALA A 10 -10.55 -11.66 -19.18
C ALA A 10 -11.56 -10.82 -18.39
N GLU A 11 -11.94 -11.29 -17.19
CA GLU A 11 -12.84 -10.59 -16.29
C GLU A 11 -12.25 -9.25 -15.80
N LEU A 12 -10.97 -9.24 -15.41
CA LEU A 12 -10.31 -8.02 -14.95
C LEU A 12 -10.22 -6.99 -16.08
N LYS A 13 -9.88 -7.44 -17.30
CA LYS A 13 -9.91 -6.59 -18.48
C LYS A 13 -11.30 -5.96 -18.63
N ALA A 14 -12.37 -6.76 -18.68
CA ALA A 14 -13.74 -6.29 -18.86
C ALA A 14 -14.16 -5.25 -17.80
N ARG A 15 -13.78 -5.45 -16.53
CA ARG A 15 -14.03 -4.50 -15.44
C ARG A 15 -13.31 -3.17 -15.67
N LEU A 16 -12.04 -3.21 -16.10
CA LEU A 16 -11.28 -2.01 -16.45
C LEU A 16 -11.93 -1.27 -17.63
N GLU A 17 -12.39 -1.98 -18.66
CA GLU A 17 -13.03 -1.35 -19.83
C GLU A 17 -14.32 -0.64 -19.44
N SER A 18 -15.17 -1.31 -18.65
CA SER A 18 -16.44 -0.74 -18.17
C SER A 18 -16.20 0.51 -17.32
N TYR A 19 -15.27 0.45 -16.36
CA TYR A 19 -14.96 1.61 -15.53
C TYR A 19 -14.39 2.77 -16.37
N ALA A 20 -13.45 2.49 -17.29
CA ALA A 20 -12.88 3.48 -18.18
C ALA A 20 -13.94 4.21 -19.02
N GLN A 21 -14.95 3.48 -19.51
CA GLN A 21 -16.10 4.06 -20.22
C GLN A 21 -16.94 4.96 -19.31
N LEU A 22 -17.25 4.51 -18.09
CA LEU A 22 -18.04 5.28 -17.12
C LEU A 22 -17.39 6.63 -16.76
N VAL A 23 -16.06 6.66 -16.64
CA VAL A 23 -15.32 7.89 -16.33
C VAL A 23 -14.88 8.68 -17.57
N GLY A 24 -15.15 8.17 -18.77
CA GLY A 24 -14.76 8.82 -20.04
C GLY A 24 -13.25 8.95 -20.25
N ARG A 25 -12.45 8.00 -19.75
CA ARG A 25 -10.98 8.04 -19.84
C ARG A 25 -10.41 6.82 -20.58
N PRO A 26 -9.24 6.94 -21.26
CA PRO A 26 -8.59 5.79 -21.88
C PRO A 26 -8.21 4.71 -20.87
N GLN A 27 -8.40 3.43 -21.22
CA GLN A 27 -8.06 2.30 -20.36
C GLN A 27 -6.60 2.32 -19.89
N ALA A 28 -5.67 2.65 -20.79
CA ALA A 28 -4.25 2.71 -20.47
C ALA A 28 -3.94 3.80 -19.42
N SER A 29 -4.62 4.95 -19.49
CA SER A 29 -4.49 6.01 -18.48
C SER A 29 -5.03 5.55 -17.13
N VAL A 30 -6.22 4.95 -17.11
CA VAL A 30 -6.81 4.41 -15.88
C VAL A 30 -5.92 3.33 -15.25
N ALA A 31 -5.37 2.43 -16.07
CA ALA A 31 -4.47 1.38 -15.58
C ALA A 31 -3.15 1.95 -15.04
N SER A 32 -2.59 2.97 -15.70
CA SER A 32 -1.38 3.65 -15.24
C SER A 32 -1.62 4.35 -13.90
N ASP A 33 -2.74 5.07 -13.77
CA ASP A 33 -3.10 5.77 -12.53
C ASP A 33 -3.32 4.78 -11.39
N ALA A 34 -4.09 3.72 -11.62
CA ALA A 34 -4.32 2.69 -10.62
C ALA A 34 -3.03 2.00 -10.16
N LEU A 35 -2.07 1.80 -11.07
CA LEU A 35 -0.75 1.27 -10.73
C LEU A 35 0.07 2.28 -9.91
N SER A 36 0.04 3.57 -10.27
CA SER A 36 0.69 4.64 -9.51
C SER A 36 0.12 4.67 -8.08
N ASP A 37 -1.20 4.79 -7.94
CA ASP A 37 -1.88 4.87 -6.65
C ASP A 37 -1.56 3.65 -5.77
N TYR A 38 -1.53 2.45 -6.37
CA TYR A 38 -1.17 1.23 -5.65
C TYR A 38 0.26 1.29 -5.12
N LEU A 39 1.23 1.70 -5.95
CA LEU A 39 2.64 1.76 -5.58
C LEU A 39 2.92 2.88 -4.58
N ASP A 40 2.33 4.06 -4.79
CA ASP A 40 2.44 5.22 -3.90
C ASP A 40 1.94 4.88 -2.49
N TRP A 41 0.90 4.05 -2.38
CA TRP A 41 0.40 3.58 -1.09
C TRP A 41 1.19 2.40 -0.52
N ARG A 42 1.53 1.39 -1.33
CA ARG A 42 2.12 0.12 -0.86
C ARG A 42 3.61 0.21 -0.56
N VAL A 43 4.39 0.94 -1.37
CA VAL A 43 5.85 0.97 -1.23
C VAL A 43 6.29 1.58 0.10
N PRO A 44 5.79 2.76 0.52
CA PRO A 44 6.19 3.35 1.80
C PRO A 44 5.85 2.46 3.00
N GLN A 45 4.76 1.69 2.94
CA GLN A 45 4.40 0.76 4.02
C GLN A 45 5.38 -0.39 4.16
N ILE A 46 5.81 -0.97 3.04
CA ILE A 46 6.81 -2.04 3.06
C ILE A 46 8.15 -1.51 3.58
N GLU A 47 8.54 -0.30 3.18
CA GLU A 47 9.75 0.32 3.71
C GLU A 47 9.62 0.66 5.20
N ALA A 48 8.48 1.19 5.65
CA ALA A 48 8.22 1.43 7.07
C ALA A 48 8.27 0.13 7.89
N LEU A 49 7.72 -0.97 7.36
CA LEU A 49 7.78 -2.27 8.02
C LEU A 49 9.23 -2.76 8.17
N LYS A 50 10.04 -2.65 7.12
CA LYS A 50 11.47 -3.01 7.18
C LYS A 50 12.20 -2.19 8.24
N GLN A 51 11.92 -0.88 8.33
CA GLN A 51 12.53 -0.02 9.35
C GLN A 51 12.06 -0.39 10.76
N ALA A 52 10.77 -0.68 10.95
CA ALA A 52 10.21 -1.11 12.22
C ALA A 52 10.84 -2.42 12.72
N VAL A 53 11.01 -3.40 11.82
CA VAL A 53 11.72 -4.65 12.13
C VAL A 53 13.17 -4.37 12.56
N ALA A 54 13.90 -3.57 11.78
CA ALA A 54 15.29 -3.24 12.10
C ALA A 54 15.43 -2.47 13.43
N ALA A 55 14.47 -1.59 13.77
CA ALA A 55 14.42 -0.89 15.04
C ALA A 55 14.16 -1.86 16.22
N ALA A 56 13.24 -2.82 16.04
CA ALA A 56 13.00 -3.87 17.02
C ALA A 56 14.26 -4.73 17.25
N ASP A 57 14.96 -5.12 16.19
CA ASP A 57 16.21 -5.89 16.28
C ASP A 57 17.33 -5.12 17.02
N ARG A 58 17.32 -3.79 16.94
CA ARG A 58 18.24 -2.91 17.71
C ARG A 58 17.78 -2.65 19.14
N GLY A 59 16.62 -3.17 19.56
CA GLY A 59 16.05 -2.94 20.89
C GLY A 59 15.49 -1.54 21.08
N GLU A 60 15.10 -0.84 20.01
CA GLU A 60 14.55 0.52 20.06
C GLU A 60 13.05 0.56 20.41
N PHE A 61 12.43 -0.60 20.61
CA PHE A 61 11.04 -0.72 21.03
C PHE A 61 10.95 -0.72 22.56
N ALA A 62 9.85 -0.20 23.09
CA ALA A 62 9.58 -0.25 24.52
C ALA A 62 9.56 -1.70 25.01
N SER A 63 10.15 -1.90 26.19
CA SER A 63 10.01 -3.15 26.94
C SER A 63 8.55 -3.40 27.34
N ALA A 64 8.25 -4.65 27.72
CA ALA A 64 6.92 -5.01 28.20
C ALA A 64 6.49 -4.17 29.42
N ASP A 65 7.42 -3.90 30.35
CA ASP A 65 7.16 -3.11 31.55
C ASP A 65 6.86 -1.64 31.23
N GLU A 66 7.60 -1.04 30.30
CA GLU A 66 7.35 0.34 29.83
C GLU A 66 5.98 0.46 29.15
N ALA A 67 5.62 -0.53 28.32
CA ALA A 67 4.32 -0.57 27.67
C ALA A 67 3.17 -0.72 28.69
N GLU A 68 3.34 -1.60 29.68
CA GLU A 68 2.34 -1.80 30.75
C GLU A 68 2.12 -0.52 31.56
N GLN A 69 3.21 0.16 31.95
CA GLN A 69 3.13 1.43 32.67
C GLN A 69 2.43 2.52 31.86
N PHE A 70 2.70 2.59 30.55
CA PHE A 70 2.02 3.53 29.66
C PHE A 70 0.50 3.29 29.65
N PHE A 71 0.04 2.05 29.47
CA PHE A 71 -1.41 1.76 29.44
C PHE A 71 -2.10 2.02 30.78
N LYS A 72 -1.46 1.69 31.91
CA LYS A 72 -1.98 1.99 33.26
C LYS A 72 -2.26 3.47 33.47
N ARG A 73 -1.45 4.35 32.89
CA ARG A 73 -1.61 5.81 32.99
C ARG A 73 -2.90 6.33 32.35
N TRP A 74 -3.44 5.64 31.34
CA TRP A 74 -4.57 6.10 30.53
C TRP A 74 -5.84 5.25 30.67
N ALA A 75 -5.83 4.20 31.50
CA ALA A 75 -6.96 3.29 31.71
C ALA A 75 -8.04 3.84 32.69
N SER A 76 -8.21 5.15 32.76
CA SER A 76 -9.20 5.84 33.63
C SER A 76 -10.52 6.09 32.90
#